data_AF-A0A495SLJ0-F1
#
_entry.id   AF-A0A495SLJ0-F1
#
_cell.length_a   1.000
_cell.length_b   1.000
_cell.length_c   1.000
_cell.angle_alpha   90.00
_cell.angle_beta   90.00
_cell.angle_gamma   90.00
#
_symmetry.space_group_name_H-M   'P 1'
#
loop_
_entity.id
_entity.type
_entity.pdbx_description
1 polymer ?
#
loop_
_entity_poly.entity_id
_entity_poly.type
_entity_poly.pdbx_seq_one_letter_code
_entity_poly.pdbx_strand_id
1 'polypeptide(L)' 'MIKQDFIQFIETLRTDFIENKDQWENKTIEDYLEAMSRYVEDIHSYYLNTNQHIDLEKIDWKVFSDILKASSIYE' A
#
# COMPACT_ATOMS: atom_id res chain seq x y z
N MET A 1 12.05 -0.08 7.72
CA MET A 1 11.32 -1.28 7.27
C MET A 1 12.26 -2.09 6.39
N ILE A 2 12.55 -3.34 6.76
CA ILE A 2 13.27 -4.30 5.92
C ILE A 2 12.28 -5.20 5.16
N LYS A 3 12.76 -6.02 4.22
CA LYS A 3 11.91 -6.95 3.43
C LYS A 3 11.00 -7.81 4.32
N GLN A 4 11.51 -8.33 5.43
CA GLN A 4 10.73 -9.19 6.33
C GLN A 4 9.58 -8.43 6.99
N ASP A 5 9.81 -7.18 7.41
CA ASP A 5 8.77 -6.32 7.98
C ASP A 5 7.66 -6.07 6.95
N PHE A 6 8.03 -5.86 5.68
CA PHE A 6 7.08 -5.63 4.60
C PHE A 6 6.25 -6.88 4.28
N ILE A 7 6.86 -8.06 4.25
CA ILE A 7 6.14 -9.34 4.11
C ILE A 7 5.13 -9.52 5.25
N GLN A 8 5.58 -9.28 6.49
CA GLN A 8 4.70 -9.38 7.65
C GLN A 8 3.54 -8.39 7.57
N PHE A 9 3.81 -7.16 7.15
CA PHE A 9 2.76 -6.16 6.93
C PHE A 9 1.73 -6.62 5.89
N ILE A 10 2.18 -7.16 4.75
CA ILE A 10 1.26 -7.67 3.71
C ILE A 10 0.39 -8.81 4.25
N GLU A 11 0.96 -9.78 4.96
CA GLU A 11 0.19 -10.89 5.53
C GLU A 11 -0.80 -10.41 6.59
N THR A 12 -0.41 -9.46 7.43
CA THR A 12 -1.30 -8.85 8.42
C THR A 12 -2.44 -8.08 7.73
N LEU A 13 -2.13 -7.28 6.70
CA LEU A 13 -3.13 -6.52 5.95
C LEU A 13 -4.12 -7.44 5.20
N ARG A 14 -3.60 -8.53 4.61
CA ARG A 14 -4.41 -9.57 3.97
C ARG A 14 -5.32 -10.27 4.98
N THR A 15 -4.81 -10.60 6.15
CA THR A 15 -5.59 -11.23 7.23
C THR A 15 -6.69 -10.31 7.70
N ASP A 16 -6.37 -9.02 7.94
CA ASP A 16 -7.37 -8.01 8.32
C ASP A 16 -8.46 -7.85 7.25
N PHE A 17 -8.11 -7.83 5.96
CA PHE A 17 -9.10 -7.80 4.89
C PHE A 17 -10.02 -9.03 4.89
N ILE A 18 -9.49 -10.23 5.16
CA ILE A 18 -10.28 -11.46 5.19
C ILE A 18 -11.23 -11.48 6.40
N GLU A 19 -10.73 -11.11 7.58
CA GLU A 19 -11.49 -11.18 8.83
C GLU A 19 -12.48 -10.01 8.99
N ASN A 20 -12.12 -8.83 8.48
CA ASN A 20 -12.85 -7.58 8.68
C ASN A 20 -13.37 -6.97 7.37
N LYS A 21 -13.58 -7.77 6.33
CA LYS A 21 -13.99 -7.32 4.98
C LYS A 21 -15.14 -6.32 4.99
N ASP A 22 -16.10 -6.47 5.88
CA ASP A 22 -17.27 -5.59 5.95
C ASP A 22 -16.94 -4.17 6.41
N GLN A 23 -15.84 -4.00 7.16
CA GLN A 23 -15.33 -2.70 7.63
C GLN A 23 -14.47 -1.98 6.59
N TRP A 24 -14.00 -2.70 5.57
CA TRP A 24 -13.21 -2.11 4.50
C TRP A 24 -14.12 -1.37 3.52
N GLU A 25 -13.74 -0.14 3.16
CA GLU A 25 -14.43 0.63 2.12
C GLU A 25 -14.16 0.03 0.73
N ASN A 26 -12.90 -0.28 0.44
CA ASN A 26 -12.44 -0.81 -0.84
C ASN A 26 -12.45 -2.34 -0.83
N LYS A 27 -13.56 -2.95 -1.26
CA LYS A 27 -13.80 -4.41 -1.15
C LYS A 27 -13.40 -5.20 -2.40
N THR A 28 -13.13 -4.53 -3.51
CA THR A 28 -12.67 -5.13 -4.77
C THR A 28 -11.26 -4.65 -5.11
N ILE A 29 -10.57 -5.40 -5.98
CA ILE A 29 -9.24 -5.01 -6.46
C ILE A 29 -9.30 -3.70 -7.27
N GLU A 30 -10.38 -3.47 -8.02
CA GLU A 30 -10.58 -2.23 -8.76
C GLU A 30 -10.64 -1.02 -7.82
N ASP A 31 -11.53 -1.07 -6.82
CA ASP A 31 -11.68 0.02 -5.84
C ASP A 31 -10.39 0.26 -5.07
N TYR A 32 -9.70 -0.81 -4.67
CA TYR A 32 -8.47 -0.73 -3.89
C TYR A 32 -7.31 -0.09 -4.69
N LEU A 33 -7.16 -0.45 -5.96
CA LEU A 33 -6.14 0.14 -6.83
C LEU A 33 -6.44 1.60 -7.18
N GLU A 34 -7.72 1.94 -7.39
CA GLU A 34 -8.14 3.34 -7.60
C GLU A 34 -7.82 4.18 -6.35
N ALA A 35 -8.26 3.72 -5.18
CA ALA A 35 -8.01 4.41 -3.91
C ALA A 35 -6.52 4.55 -3.61
N MET A 36 -5.71 3.54 -3.92
CA MET A 36 -4.25 3.60 -3.78
C MET A 36 -3.65 4.69 -4.66
N SER A 37 -4.04 4.78 -5.94
CA SER A 37 -3.54 5.82 -6.84
C SER A 37 -3.84 7.22 -6.32
N ARG A 38 -5.10 7.44 -5.91
CA ARG A 38 -5.54 8.74 -5.34
C ARG A 38 -4.79 9.08 -4.06
N TYR A 39 -4.59 8.09 -3.18
CA TYR A 39 -3.85 8.33 -1.94
C TYR A 39 -2.37 8.62 -2.18
N VAL A 40 -1.72 7.97 -3.15
CA VAL A 40 -0.31 8.24 -3.48
C VAL A 40 -0.12 9.66 -4.02
N GLU A 41 -1.08 10.21 -4.77
CA GLU A 41 -1.06 11.62 -5.18
C GLU A 41 -1.07 12.57 -3.97
N ASP A 42 -1.81 12.21 -2.91
CA ASP A 42 -2.02 13.05 -1.72
C ASP A 42 -1.07 12.72 -0.54
N ILE A 43 -0.28 11.64 -0.61
CA ILE A 43 0.47 11.10 0.55
C ILE A 43 1.49 12.08 1.11
N HIS A 44 2.03 12.97 0.27
CA HIS A 44 2.94 14.02 0.70
C HIS A 44 2.26 14.95 1.71
N SER A 45 1.03 15.36 1.43
CA SER A 45 0.22 16.21 2.30
C SER A 45 -0.07 15.52 3.64
N TYR A 46 -0.39 14.22 3.62
CA TYR A 46 -0.56 13.43 4.84
C TYR A 46 0.70 13.46 5.72
N TYR A 47 1.87 13.24 5.14
CA TYR A 47 3.13 13.27 5.89
C TYR A 47 3.44 14.65 6.48
N LEU A 48 3.23 15.72 5.73
CA LEU A 48 3.39 17.08 6.23
C LEU A 48 2.44 17.36 7.40
N ASN A 49 1.16 17.01 7.26
CA ASN A 49 0.12 17.26 8.28
C ASN A 49 0.35 16.47 9.57
N THR A 50 1.05 15.33 9.50
CA THR A 50 1.34 14.47 10.65
C THR A 50 2.77 14.62 11.18
N ASN A 51 3.49 15.66 10.75
CA ASN A 51 4.90 15.92 11.11
C ASN A 51 5.84 14.73 10.84
N GLN A 52 5.55 13.96 9.79
CA GLN A 52 6.41 12.88 9.31
C GLN A 52 7.37 13.44 8.25
N HIS A 53 8.67 13.33 8.51
CA HIS A 53 9.69 13.78 7.58
C HIS A 53 10.12 12.64 6.64
N ILE A 54 9.25 12.30 5.69
CA ILE A 54 9.51 11.28 4.66
C ILE A 54 9.90 11.96 3.35
N ASP A 55 11.05 11.55 2.80
CA ASP A 55 11.57 12.03 1.52
C ASP A 55 11.11 11.11 0.39
N LEU A 56 10.04 11.50 -0.32
CA LEU A 56 9.43 10.69 -1.38
C LEU A 56 10.33 10.50 -2.60
N GLU A 57 11.31 11.37 -2.81
CA GLU A 57 12.28 11.28 -3.93
C GLU A 57 13.32 10.17 -3.70
N LYS A 58 13.49 9.72 -2.46
CA LYS A 58 14.38 8.62 -2.10
C LYS A 58 13.69 7.26 -2.06
N ILE A 59 12.38 7.22 -2.28
CA ILE A 59 11.62 5.97 -2.34
C ILE A 59 11.81 5.35 -3.73
N ASP A 60 12.18 4.08 -3.76
CA ASP A 60 12.24 3.31 -5.00
C ASP A 60 10.84 2.84 -5.42
N TRP A 61 10.08 3.75 -6.05
CA TRP A 61 8.74 3.48 -6.57
C TRP A 61 8.72 2.38 -7.63
N LYS A 62 9.85 2.13 -8.30
CA LYS A 62 9.96 1.10 -9.31
C LYS A 62 9.88 -0.29 -8.67
N VAL A 63 10.56 -0.51 -7.54
CA VAL A 63 10.46 -1.77 -6.79
C VAL A 63 9.01 -2.05 -6.36
N PHE A 64 8.30 -1.04 -5.85
CA PHE A 64 6.89 -1.20 -5.48
C PHE A 64 6.01 -1.57 -6.68
N SER A 65 6.22 -0.89 -7.81
CA SER A 65 5.52 -1.16 -9.06
C SER A 65 5.80 -2.58 -9.58
N ASP A 66 7.04 -3.05 -9.49
CA ASP A 66 7.44 -4.39 -9.91
C ASP A 66 6.81 -5.48 -9.04
N ILE A 67 6.73 -5.25 -7.72
CA ILE A 67 6.05 -6.15 -6.78
C ILE A 67 4.56 -6.26 -7.14
N LEU A 68 3.86 -5.12 -7.27
CA LEU A 68 2.44 -5.11 -7.65
C LEU A 68 2.20 -5.82 -8.99
N LYS A 69 3.07 -5.55 -9.97
CA LYS A 69 2.94 -6.18 -11.29
C LYS A 69 3.18 -7.69 -11.23
N ALA A 70 4.22 -8.13 -10.52
CA ALA A 70 4.52 -9.55 -10.37
C ALA A 70 3.40 -10.28 -9.63
N SER A 71 2.88 -9.73 -8.53
CA SER A 71 1.77 -10.31 -7.76
C SER A 71 0.44 -10.39 -8.52
N SER A 72 0.26 -9.59 -9.59
CA SER A 72 -0.91 -9.73 -10.47
C SER A 72 -0.84 -10.93 -11.42
N ILE A 73 0.33 -11.58 -11.53
CA ILE A 73 0.61 -12.66 -12.49
C ILE A 73 1.01 -13.96 -11.78
N TYR A 74 1.82 -13.84 -10.73
CA TYR A 74 2.44 -14.95 -10.02
C TYR A 74 1.89 -15.06 -8.58
N GLU A 75 1.81 -16.29 -8.07
CA GLU A 75 1.40 -16.63 -6.70
C GLU A 75 2.44 -16.20 -5.64
#